data_AF-A0A0V0RQ77-F1
#
_entry.id   AF-A0A0V0RQ77-F1
#
_cell.length_a   1.000
_cell.length_b   1.000
_cell.length_c   1.000
_cell.angle_alpha   90.00
_cell.angle_beta   90.00
_cell.angle_gamma   90.00
#
_symmetry.space_group_name_H-M   'P 1'
#
loop_
_entity.id
_entity.type
_entity.pdbx_description
1 polymer ?
#
loop_
_entity_poly.entity_id
_entity_poly.type
_entity_poly.pdbx_seq_one_letter_code
_entity_poly.pdbx_strand_id
1 'polypeptide(L)' 'MADREGEETGHNIPEVRLCPDFSRWLSPENVDQLHRSTIDSNVSAPFERLITDCYLCFYYWPDGLLYS' A
#
# COMPACT_ATOMS: atom_id res chain seq x y z
N MET A 1 5.26 -9.42 9.40
CA MET A 1 4.12 -9.91 10.21
C MET A 1 3.72 -8.77 11.14
N ALA A 2 2.44 -8.56 11.38
CA ALA A 2 1.96 -7.53 12.30
C ALA A 2 2.40 -7.84 13.75
N ASP A 3 2.05 -6.95 14.67
CA ASP A 3 2.34 -7.11 16.10
C ASP A 3 1.83 -8.47 16.62
N ARG A 4 2.58 -9.04 17.56
CA ARG A 4 2.32 -10.36 18.14
C ARG A 4 2.08 -10.23 19.63
N GLU A 5 1.02 -10.85 20.11
CA GLU A 5 0.75 -11.02 21.54
C GLU A 5 1.12 -12.44 21.98
N GLY A 6 2.02 -12.53 22.97
CA GLY A 6 2.48 -13.79 23.55
C GLY A 6 3.69 -14.43 22.82
N GLU A 7 4.31 -15.39 23.51
CA GLU A 7 5.52 -16.09 23.06
C GLU A 7 5.16 -17.35 22.25
N GLU A 8 5.31 -18.56 22.80
CA GLU A 8 5.17 -19.83 22.07
C GLU A 8 3.74 -20.08 21.56
N THR A 9 2.73 -19.77 22.37
CA THR A 9 1.30 -19.88 22.00
C THR A 9 0.71 -18.55 21.51
N GLY A 10 1.56 -17.57 21.23
CA GLY A 10 1.12 -16.24 20.80
C GLY A 10 0.43 -16.22 19.44
N HIS A 11 -0.31 -15.15 19.18
CA HIS A 11 -1.05 -14.94 17.94
C HIS A 11 -0.74 -13.57 17.34
N ASN A 12 -0.96 -13.43 16.03
CA ASN A 12 -0.78 -12.17 15.34
C ASN A 12 -2.03 -11.30 15.50
N ILE A 13 -1.82 -10.00 15.65
CA ILE A 13 -2.90 -9.02 15.71
C ILE A 13 -3.04 -8.39 14.32
N PRO A 14 -4.17 -8.61 13.61
CA PRO A 14 -4.38 -7.95 12.33
C PRO A 14 -4.61 -6.46 12.56
N GLU A 15 -4.04 -5.64 11.68
CA GLU A 15 -4.20 -4.19 11.76
C GLU A 15 -4.62 -3.63 10.41
N VAL A 16 -5.59 -2.71 10.45
CA VAL A 16 -6.01 -1.88 9.33
C VAL A 16 -5.69 -0.44 9.68
N ARG A 17 -4.77 0.18 8.93
CA ARG A 17 -4.42 1.59 9.07
C ARG A 17 -4.98 2.38 7.90
N LEU A 18 -5.39 3.61 8.17
CA LEU A 18 -5.70 4.57 7.11
C LEU A 18 -4.42 4.90 6.34
N CYS A 19 -4.54 4.98 5.01
CA CYS A 19 -3.47 5.41 4.12
C CYS A 19 -3.94 6.67 3.36
N PRO A 20 -3.98 7.83 4.04
CA PRO A 20 -4.62 9.03 3.50
C PRO A 20 -3.89 9.61 2.28
N ASP A 21 -2.57 9.42 2.20
CA ASP A 21 -1.75 9.97 1.13
C ASP A 21 -1.75 9.11 -0.15
N PHE A 22 -2.40 7.94 -0.14
CA PHE A 22 -2.40 7.00 -1.26
C PHE A 22 -2.85 7.63 -2.58
N SER A 23 -3.96 8.37 -2.56
CA SER A 23 -4.49 9.05 -3.74
C SER A 23 -3.56 10.15 -4.25
N ARG A 24 -2.85 10.82 -3.34
CA ARG A 24 -1.89 11.86 -3.68
C ARG A 24 -0.65 11.27 -4.35
N TRP A 25 -0.13 10.15 -3.85
CA TRP A 25 1.08 9.52 -4.40
C TRP A 25 0.93 9.12 -5.86
N LEU A 26 -0.25 8.65 -6.24
CA LEU A 26 -0.55 8.15 -7.59
C LEU A 26 -1.28 9.18 -8.46
N SER A 27 -1.37 10.44 -8.04
CA SER A 27 -1.94 11.49 -8.88
C SER A 27 -1.01 11.77 -10.06
N PRO A 28 -1.54 12.10 -11.25
CA PRO A 28 -0.73 12.33 -12.45
C PRO A 28 0.43 13.31 -12.25
N GLU A 29 0.21 14.33 -11.42
CA GLU A 29 1.19 15.38 -11.11
C GLU A 29 2.37 14.88 -10.26
N ASN A 30 2.16 13.80 -9.49
CA ASN A 30 3.14 13.24 -8.57
C ASN A 30 3.78 11.95 -9.10
N VAL A 31 3.17 11.28 -10.08
CA VAL A 31 3.75 10.08 -10.72
C VAL A 31 5.11 10.38 -11.38
N ASP A 32 5.29 11.57 -11.95
CA ASP A 32 6.58 11.99 -12.51
C ASP A 32 7.63 12.29 -11.44
N GLN A 33 7.21 12.58 -10.21
CA GLN A 33 8.09 12.78 -9.06
C GLN A 33 8.43 11.44 -8.39
N LEU A 34 7.56 10.44 -8.57
CA LEU A 34 7.70 9.08 -8.07
C LEU A 34 9.06 8.47 -8.40
N HIS A 35 9.42 8.48 -9.69
CA HIS A 35 10.68 7.96 -10.20
C HIS A 35 11.92 8.62 -9.58
N ARG A 36 11.79 9.86 -9.11
CA ARG A 36 12.88 10.60 -8.45
C ARG A 36 12.89 10.34 -6.95
N SER A 37 11.71 10.22 -6.34
CA SER A 37 11.56 10.05 -4.89
C SER A 37 12.02 8.69 -4.37
N THR A 38 11.93 7.60 -5.16
CA THR A 38 12.47 6.29 -4.75
C THR A 38 13.98 6.28 -4.53
N ILE A 39 14.69 7.32 -4.97
CA ILE A 39 16.13 7.50 -4.80
C ILE A 39 16.45 8.27 -3.50
N ASP A 40 15.51 9.08 -3.01
CA ASP A 40 15.68 9.92 -1.82
C ASP A 40 15.06 9.24 -0.58
N SER A 41 15.85 9.09 0.49
CA SER A 41 15.52 8.30 1.69
C SER A 41 14.41 8.86 2.60
N ASN A 42 13.58 9.80 2.12
CA ASN A 42 12.58 10.51 2.92
C ASN A 42 11.13 10.16 2.53
N VAL A 43 10.93 9.03 1.86
CA VAL A 43 9.58 8.59 1.45
C VAL A 43 8.90 7.77 2.54
N SER A 44 7.58 7.88 2.62
CA SER A 44 6.77 7.17 3.61
C SER A 44 6.86 5.65 3.43
N ALA A 45 7.03 4.89 4.51
CA ALA A 45 7.20 3.44 4.47
C ALA A 45 6.07 2.66 3.75
N PRO A 46 4.77 3.02 3.88
CA PRO A 46 3.70 2.36 3.12
C PRO A 46 3.79 2.62 1.61
N PHE A 47 4.29 3.80 1.23
CA PHE A 47 4.49 4.13 -0.17
C PHE A 47 5.64 3.33 -0.79
N GLU A 48 6.80 3.30 -0.11
CA GLU A 48 7.97 2.56 -0.60
C GLU A 48 7.60 1.10 -0.85
N ARG A 49 6.97 0.45 0.15
CA ARG A 49 6.51 -0.93 0.05
C ARG A 49 5.50 -1.16 -1.08
N LEU A 50 4.60 -0.20 -1.36
CA LEU A 50 3.66 -0.31 -2.46
C LEU A 50 4.37 -0.38 -3.82
N ILE A 51 5.47 0.35 -3.99
CA ILE A 51 6.19 0.45 -5.27
C ILE A 51 7.26 -0.64 -5.40
N THR A 52 8.01 -0.94 -4.35
CA THR A 52 9.14 -1.88 -4.41
C THR A 52 8.73 -3.33 -4.16
N ASP A 53 7.72 -3.55 -3.31
CA ASP A 53 7.35 -4.88 -2.83
C ASP A 53 6.01 -5.37 -3.44
N CYS A 54 5.55 -4.73 -4.52
CA CYS A 54 4.32 -5.15 -5.19
C CYS A 54 4.47 -6.55 -5.79
N TYR A 55 3.64 -7.48 -5.30
CA TYR A 55 3.59 -8.84 -5.84
C TYR A 55 2.49 -9.02 -6.90
N LEU A 56 1.29 -8.47 -6.65
CA LEU A 56 0.13 -8.60 -7.52
C LEU A 56 -0.68 -7.30 -7.53
N CYS A 57 -1.17 -6.94 -8.72
CA CYS A 57 -2.15 -5.89 -8.90
C CYS A 57 -3.50 -6.52 -9.26
N PHE A 58 -4.53 -6.23 -8.47
CA PHE A 58 -5.89 -6.67 -8.75
C PHE A 58 -6.62 -5.63 -9.61
N TYR A 59 -7.18 -6.08 -10.73
CA TYR A 59 -8.00 -5.27 -11.63
C TYR A 59 -9.41 -5.86 -11.67
N TYR A 60 -10.42 -5.00 -11.75
CA TYR A 60 -11.80 -5.41 -11.93
C TYR A 60 -12.46 -4.57 -13.02
N TRP A 61 -13.49 -5.13 -13.67
CA TRP A 61 -14.30 -4.42 -14.65
C TRP A 61 -15.50 -3.78 -13.92
N PRO A 62 -15.54 -2.43 -13.78
CA PRO A 62 -16.55 -1.77 -12.96
C PRO A 62 -17.97 -1.95 -13.52
N ASP A 63 -18.12 -1.96 -14.84
CA ASP A 63 -19.43 -2.08 -15.51
C ASP A 63 -19.91 -3.55 -15.64
N GLY A 64 -19.18 -4.51 -15.06
CA GLY A 64 -19.47 -5.95 -15.14
C GLY A 64 -20.31 -6.50 -14.01
N LEU A 65 -20.57 -5.69 -12.99
CA LEU A 65 -21.43 -6.08 -11.88
C LEU A 65 -22.87 -6.08 -12.39
N LEU A 66 -23.35 -7.28 -12.72
CA LEU A 66 -24.72 -7.50 -13.19
C LEU A 66 -25.81 -7.01 -12.21
N TYR A 67 -25.42 -6.70 -10.97
CA TYR A 67 -26.25 -6.16 -9.92
C TYR A 67 -25.47 -5.05 -9.18
N SER A 68 -25.79 -3.80 -9.51
CA SER A 68 -25.42 -2.61 -8.73
C SER A 68 -26.66 -2.04 -8.07
#